data_AF-A0A3M1AZL2-F1
#
_entry.id   AF-A0A3M1AZL2-F1
#
_cell.length_a   1.000
_cell.length_b   1.000
_cell.length_c   1.000
_cell.angle_alpha   90.00
_cell.angle_beta   90.00
_cell.angle_gamma   90.00
#
_symmetry.space_group_name_H-M   'P 1'
#
loop_
_entity.id
_entity.type
_entity.pdbx_description
1 polymer ?
#
loop_
_entity_poly.entity_id
_entity_poly.type
_entity_poly.pdbx_seq_one_letter_code
_entity_poly.pdbx_strand_id
1 'polypeptide(L)'
;MENNKQENKNPKNGGGRYTTYWIYAVIAIFLLGLQFINLPGSTSDPINFDRFAKMAEAGDVKKVEVVNEKYANVYLREEALTKTGADGEKLYKDASHSSFNKLRP
;
A
#
# COMPACT_ATOMS: atom_id res chain seq x y z
N MET A 1 3.29 3.52 -82.36
CA MET A 1 4.06 4.20 -81.30
C MET A 1 3.16 4.25 -80.07
N GLU A 2 3.44 3.40 -79.09
CA GLU A 2 2.66 3.27 -77.85
C GLU A 2 2.87 4.49 -76.94
N ASN A 3 1.78 5.06 -76.43
CA ASN A 3 1.81 6.14 -75.45
C ASN A 3 1.79 5.53 -74.03
N ASN A 4 2.92 5.65 -73.36
CA ASN A 4 3.17 5.25 -71.98
C ASN A 4 2.44 6.19 -71.01
N LYS A 5 1.41 5.69 -70.33
CA LYS A 5 0.77 6.38 -69.20
C LYS A 5 1.32 5.79 -67.91
N GLN A 6 2.35 6.44 -67.37
CA GLN A 6 2.86 6.16 -66.03
C GLN A 6 1.77 6.46 -64.99
N GLU A 7 1.19 5.41 -64.42
CA GLU A 7 0.37 5.53 -63.21
C GLU A 7 1.28 5.86 -62.03
N ASN A 8 1.31 7.14 -61.65
CA ASN A 8 1.86 7.57 -60.38
C ASN A 8 0.85 7.21 -59.26
N LYS A 9 0.88 5.95 -58.82
CA LYS A 9 0.19 5.53 -57.60
C LYS A 9 1.07 5.91 -56.42
N ASN A 10 0.94 7.16 -56.00
CA ASN A 10 1.35 7.65 -54.68
C ASN A 10 0.97 6.58 -53.63
N PRO A 11 1.89 6.07 -52.79
CA PRO A 11 1.47 5.26 -51.67
C PRO A 11 0.56 6.15 -50.83
N LYS A 12 -0.74 5.86 -50.86
CA LYS A 12 -1.64 6.36 -49.83
C LYS A 12 -0.96 5.97 -48.53
N ASN A 13 -0.42 6.97 -47.83
CA ASN A 13 -0.13 6.88 -46.41
C ASN A 13 -1.47 6.51 -45.77
N GLY A 14 -1.77 5.22 -45.78
CA GLY A 14 -2.82 4.58 -45.03
C GLY A 14 -2.33 4.60 -43.60
N GLY A 15 -2.25 5.82 -43.04
CA GLY A 15 -2.16 6.02 -41.62
C GLY A 15 -3.32 5.23 -41.06
N GLY A 16 -2.98 4.08 -40.46
CA GLY A 16 -3.94 3.32 -39.70
C GLY A 16 -4.64 4.33 -38.80
N ARG A 17 -5.96 4.33 -38.87
CA ARG A 17 -6.81 5.02 -37.90
C ARG A 17 -6.51 4.38 -36.54
N TYR A 18 -5.40 4.79 -35.92
CA TYR A 18 -4.96 4.34 -34.61
C TYR A 18 -5.94 4.95 -33.64
N THR A 19 -7.03 4.24 -33.41
CA THR A 19 -8.04 4.66 -32.48
C THR A 19 -7.40 4.70 -31.09
N THR A 20 -7.41 5.86 -30.45
CA THR A 20 -6.76 6.09 -29.15
C THR A 20 -7.48 5.40 -27.98
N TYR A 21 -8.37 4.43 -28.23
CA TYR A 21 -9.15 3.77 -27.18
C TYR A 21 -8.30 3.06 -26.12
N TRP A 22 -7.02 2.78 -26.39
CA TRP A 22 -6.07 2.27 -25.40
C TRP A 22 -5.85 3.22 -24.22
N ILE A 23 -6.04 4.55 -24.41
CA ILE A 23 -5.89 5.51 -23.31
C ILE A 23 -6.94 5.28 -22.22
N TYR A 24 -8.14 4.81 -22.59
CA TYR A 24 -9.18 4.48 -21.61
C TYR A 24 -8.78 3.29 -20.74
N ALA A 25 -8.03 2.32 -21.30
CA ALA A 25 -7.49 1.22 -20.51
C ALA A 25 -6.43 1.69 -19.50
N VAL A 26 -5.55 2.62 -19.91
CA VAL A 26 -4.57 3.23 -19.00
C VAL A 26 -5.25 4.06 -17.91
N ILE A 27 -6.27 4.86 -18.27
CA ILE A 27 -7.06 5.62 -17.30
C ILE A 27 -7.76 4.69 -16.31
N ALA A 28 -8.33 3.58 -16.78
CA ALA A 28 -8.97 2.59 -15.90
C ALA A 28 -7.97 1.99 -14.89
N ILE A 29 -6.78 1.58 -15.34
CA ILE A 29 -5.72 1.07 -14.46
C ILE A 29 -5.25 2.15 -13.49
N PHE A 30 -5.10 3.39 -13.95
CA PHE A 30 -4.71 4.51 -13.10
C PHE A 30 -5.73 4.74 -11.97
N LEU A 31 -7.02 4.75 -12.29
CA LEU A 31 -8.09 4.90 -11.29
C LEU A 31 -8.14 3.73 -10.30
N LEU A 32 -7.91 2.50 -10.77
CA LEU A 32 -7.74 1.34 -9.88
C LEU A 32 -6.49 1.48 -9.00
N GLY A 33 -5.40 2.00 -9.55
CA GLY A 33 -4.16 2.32 -8.83
C GLY A 33 -4.38 3.32 -7.69
N LEU A 34 -5.20 4.35 -7.89
CA LEU A 34 -5.55 5.32 -6.85
C LEU A 34 -6.29 4.70 -5.66
N GLN A 35 -6.99 3.58 -5.83
CA GLN A 35 -7.61 2.85 -4.72
C GLN A 35 -6.55 2.25 -3.79
N PHE A 36 -5.41 1.83 -4.32
CA PHE A 36 -4.32 1.26 -3.52
C PHE A 36 -3.55 2.32 -2.73
N ILE A 37 -3.54 3.59 -3.16
CA ILE A 37 -2.87 4.69 -2.43
C ILE A 37 -3.60 5.01 -1.11
N ASN A 38 -4.92 4.77 -1.07
CA ASN A 38 -5.74 4.99 0.11
C ASN A 38 -5.88 3.76 1.02
N LEU A 39 -5.12 2.68 0.78
CA LEU A 39 -5.08 1.57 1.74
C LEU A 39 -4.57 2.11 3.08
N PRO A 40 -5.41 2.18 4.12
CA PRO A 40 -4.92 2.56 5.42
C PRO A 40 -3.86 1.52 5.81
N GLY A 41 -2.64 2.01 6.08
CA GLY A 41 -1.54 1.15 6.50
C GLY A 41 -2.02 0.21 7.59
N SER A 42 -1.62 -1.07 7.49
CA SER A 42 -1.85 -2.16 8.44
C SER A 42 -2.11 -1.62 9.85
N THR A 43 -3.39 -1.55 10.22
CA THR A 43 -3.79 -0.83 11.44
C THR A 43 -3.47 -1.73 12.62
N SER A 44 -2.59 -1.27 13.50
CA SER A 44 -2.44 -1.87 14.83
C SER A 44 -3.56 -1.36 15.74
N ASP A 45 -4.07 -2.24 16.59
CA ASP A 45 -5.06 -1.86 17.60
C ASP A 45 -4.46 -0.78 18.51
N PRO A 46 -5.19 0.32 18.78
CA PRO A 46 -4.70 1.38 19.66
C PRO A 46 -4.49 0.82 21.07
N ILE A 47 -3.34 1.15 21.65
CA ILE A 47 -2.99 0.80 23.02
C ILE A 47 -3.21 1.99 23.95
N ASN A 48 -3.55 1.72 25.22
CA ASN A 48 -3.60 2.76 26.24
C ASN A 48 -2.18 3.12 26.72
N PHE A 49 -2.03 4.34 27.26
CA PHE A 49 -0.76 4.85 27.77
C PHE A 49 -0.18 3.99 28.91
N ASP A 50 -1.01 3.46 29.80
CA ASP A 50 -0.56 2.57 30.89
C ASP A 50 0.15 1.30 30.35
N ARG A 51 -0.42 0.72 29.28
CA ARG A 51 0.20 -0.43 28.62
C ARG A 51 1.50 -0.04 27.92
N PHE A 52 1.55 1.13 27.28
CA PHE A 52 2.77 1.66 26.70
C PHE A 52 3.88 1.88 27.76
N ALA A 53 3.54 2.46 28.91
CA ALA A 53 4.47 2.70 30.00
C ALA A 53 5.11 1.38 30.47
N LYS A 54 4.30 0.34 30.70
CA LYS A 54 4.79 -1.01 31.07
C LYS A 54 5.74 -1.60 30.03
N MET A 55 5.44 -1.44 28.74
CA MET A 55 6.31 -1.92 27.66
C MET A 55 7.64 -1.14 27.60
N ALA A 56 7.58 0.18 27.84
CA ALA A 56 8.75 1.03 27.87
C ALA A 56 9.65 0.69 29.07
N GLU A 57 9.06 0.55 30.26
CA GLU A 57 9.75 0.13 31.49
C GLU A 57 10.37 -1.26 31.35
N ALA A 58 9.67 -2.21 30.72
CA ALA A 58 10.17 -3.55 30.44
C ALA A 58 11.29 -3.59 29.38
N GLY A 59 11.61 -2.46 28.75
CA GLY A 59 12.59 -2.42 27.67
C GLY A 59 12.15 -3.21 26.44
N ASP A 60 10.86 -3.21 26.10
CA ASP A 60 10.34 -3.91 24.93
C ASP A 60 10.14 -3.01 23.72
N VAL A 61 10.18 -1.68 23.94
CA VAL A 61 10.03 -0.67 22.90
C VAL A 61 11.35 -0.47 22.13
N LYS A 62 11.29 -0.67 20.81
CA LYS A 62 12.39 -0.41 19.87
C LYS A 62 12.45 1.05 19.46
N LYS A 63 11.31 1.61 19.04
CA LYS A 63 11.19 3.02 18.63
C LYS A 63 9.74 3.51 18.73
N VAL A 64 9.59 4.82 18.82
CA VAL A 64 8.30 5.51 18.78
C VAL A 64 8.35 6.54 17.64
N GLU A 65 7.34 6.53 16.78
CA GLU A 65 7.21 7.47 15.67
C GLU A 65 5.91 8.26 15.81
N VAL A 66 6.02 9.58 15.91
CA VAL A 66 4.87 10.48 16.01
C VAL A 66 4.46 10.91 14.62
N VAL A 67 3.20 10.66 14.24
CA VAL A 67 2.68 10.96 12.91
C VAL A 67 1.62 12.06 13.02
N ASN A 68 1.92 13.19 12.36
CA ASN A 68 1.02 14.35 12.26
C ASN A 68 0.48 14.83 13.61
N GLU A 69 1.25 14.66 14.69
CA GLU A 69 0.88 15.03 16.07
C GLU A 69 -0.43 14.40 16.57
N LYS A 70 -0.98 13.44 15.83
CA LYS A 70 -2.30 12.86 16.08
C LYS A 70 -2.21 11.46 16.68
N TYR A 71 -1.20 10.69 16.27
CA TYR A 71 -0.98 9.34 16.77
C TYR A 71 0.51 8.99 16.81
N ALA A 72 0.85 8.05 17.67
CA ALA A 72 2.21 7.51 17.79
C ALA A 72 2.22 6.02 17.47
N ASN A 73 3.07 5.63 16.52
CA ASN A 73 3.35 4.24 16.22
C ASN A 73 4.44 3.74 17.17
N VAL A 74 4.12 2.70 17.95
CA VAL A 74 5.07 2.06 18.87
C VAL A 74 5.56 0.76 18.24
N TYR A 75 6.86 0.62 18.09
CA TYR A 75 7.50 -0.56 17.50
C TYR A 75 8.17 -1.36 18.61
N LEU A 76 7.95 -2.68 18.62
CA LEU A 76 8.56 -3.59 19.58
C LEU A 76 9.92 -4.12 19.08
N ARG A 77 10.77 -4.52 20.01
CA ARG A 77 11.99 -5.30 19.72
C ARG A 77 11.60 -6.71 19.31
N GLU A 78 12.43 -7.34 18.48
CA GLU A 78 12.17 -8.71 18.02
C GLU A 78 12.19 -9.71 19.19
N GLU A 79 13.05 -9.47 20.17
CA GLU A 79 13.13 -10.23 21.43
C GLU A 79 11.84 -10.12 22.26
N ALA A 80 11.13 -9.00 22.18
CA ALA A 80 9.87 -8.83 22.89
C ALA A 80 8.77 -9.72 22.30
N LEU A 81 8.81 -10.01 20.99
CA LEU A 81 7.78 -10.81 20.29
C LEU A 81 7.75 -12.27 20.73
N THR A 82 8.82 -12.75 21.37
CA THR A 82 8.92 -14.10 21.92
C THR A 82 8.62 -14.16 23.42
N LYS A 83 8.39 -13.01 24.08
CA LYS A 83 8.05 -12.97 25.51
C LYS A 83 6.68 -13.58 25.77
N THR A 84 6.64 -14.46 26.76
CA THR A 84 5.44 -15.16 27.21
C THR A 84 5.00 -14.63 28.57
N GLY A 85 3.71 -14.41 28.74
CA GLY A 85 3.08 -14.03 29.99
C GLY A 85 3.02 -15.18 31.00
N ALA A 86 2.56 -14.87 32.21
CA ALA A 86 2.42 -15.84 33.30
C ALA A 86 1.39 -16.96 33.00
N ASP A 87 0.49 -16.69 32.05
CA ASP A 87 -0.53 -17.59 31.52
C ASP A 87 -0.02 -18.52 30.40
N GLY A 88 1.24 -18.36 29.98
CA GLY A 88 1.81 -19.15 28.88
C GLY A 88 1.49 -18.61 27.48
N GLU A 89 0.81 -17.46 27.38
CA GLU A 89 0.51 -16.81 26.09
C GLU A 89 1.52 -15.72 25.71
N LYS A 90 1.64 -15.40 24.41
CA LYS A 90 2.53 -14.31 23.96
C LYS A 90 2.00 -12.95 24.42
N LEU A 91 2.83 -12.19 25.14
CA LEU A 91 2.47 -10.87 25.71
C LEU A 91 2.03 -9.83 24.67
N TYR A 92 2.54 -9.94 23.45
CA TYR A 92 2.30 -8.98 22.35
C TYR A 92 1.67 -9.64 21.13
N LYS A 93 0.77 -10.60 21.35
CA LYS A 93 0.07 -11.31 20.27
C LYS A 93 -0.69 -10.35 19.35
N ASP A 94 -1.24 -9.26 19.89
CA ASP A 94 -1.92 -8.20 19.16
C ASP A 94 -1.00 -7.41 18.22
N ALA A 95 0.29 -7.27 18.57
CA ALA A 95 1.28 -6.68 17.68
C ALA A 95 1.70 -7.62 16.53
N SER A 96 1.42 -8.91 16.64
CA SER A 96 1.79 -9.93 15.63
C SER A 96 0.71 -10.18 14.57
N HIS A 97 -0.52 -9.71 14.78
CA HIS A 97 -1.62 -9.92 13.84
C HIS A 97 -1.87 -8.67 12.98
N SER A 98 -1.72 -8.83 11.67
CA SER A 98 -2.17 -7.84 10.68
C SER A 98 -3.69 -7.70 10.76
N SER A 99 -4.18 -6.64 11.39
CA SER A 99 -5.62 -6.32 11.46
C SER A 99 -6.04 -5.58 10.19
N PHE A 100 -6.01 -6.28 9.06
CA PHE A 100 -6.32 -5.73 7.73
C PHE A 100 -7.80 -5.31 7.57
N ASN A 101 -8.70 -5.69 8.49
CA ASN A 101 -10.15 -5.50 8.33
C ASN A 101 -10.87 -4.80 9.49
N LYS A 102 -10.15 -4.16 10.43
CA LYS A 102 -10.80 -3.48 11.58
C LYS A 102 -10.89 -1.97 11.30
N LEU A 103 -12.05 -1.52 10.83
CA LEU A 103 -12.41 -0.09 10.81
C LEU A 103 -12.56 0.39 12.26
N ARG A 104 -11.88 1.49 12.62
CA ARG A 104 -12.07 2.11 13.93
C ARG A 104 -13.47 2.76 14.02
N PRO A 105 -14.13 2.72 15.18
CA PRO A 105 -15.26 3.61 15.47
C PRO A 105 -14.83 5.09 15.51
#